data_AF-A0A940LUH4-F1
#
_entry.id   AF-A0A940LUH4-F1
#
_cell.length_a   1.000
_cell.length_b   1.000
_cell.length_c   1.000
_cell.angle_alpha   90.00
_cell.angle_beta   90.00
_cell.angle_gamma   90.00
#
_symmetry.space_group_name_H-M   'P 1'
#
loop_
_entity.id
_entity.type
_entity.pdbx_description
1 polymer ?
#
loop_
_entity_poly.entity_id
_entity_poly.type
_entity_poly.pdbx_seq_one_letter_code
_entity_poly.pdbx_strand_id
1 'polypeptide(L)'
;MSNSTGDAWFVRRGRGLFTNIRPVRLQGWLLSFAFVSLVTALAVFAQKSPAHWPAWATLIATATILYTLACYRLSASADGSGAC
;
A
#
# COMPACT_ATOMS: atom_id res chain seq x y z
N MET A 1 20.18 16.98 -7.20
CA MET A 1 19.38 15.77 -6.90
C MET A 1 18.09 15.86 -7.70
N SER A 2 18.05 15.20 -8.85
CA SER A 2 17.08 15.40 -9.92
C SER A 2 15.84 14.51 -9.79
N ASN A 3 14.66 15.13 -9.90
CA ASN A 3 13.44 14.59 -10.55
C ASN A 3 12.95 13.18 -10.18
N SER A 4 12.72 12.86 -8.91
CA SER A 4 11.98 11.64 -8.52
C SER A 4 10.48 11.87 -8.30
N THR A 5 9.98 13.10 -8.44
CA THR A 5 8.54 13.41 -8.32
C THR A 5 7.73 12.91 -9.52
N GLY A 6 8.38 12.72 -10.67
CA GLY A 6 7.73 12.36 -11.92
C GLY A 6 7.27 10.91 -12.04
N ASP A 7 7.71 9.99 -11.18
CA ASP A 7 7.39 8.55 -11.29
C ASP A 7 6.78 7.92 -10.04
N ALA A 8 6.44 8.74 -9.04
CA ALA A 8 5.82 8.25 -7.82
C ALA A 8 4.41 7.71 -8.07
N TRP A 9 4.14 6.48 -7.64
CA TRP A 9 2.80 5.89 -7.72
C TRP A 9 1.91 6.38 -6.57
N PHE A 10 2.56 6.71 -5.46
CA PHE A 10 1.93 7.22 -4.24
C PHE A 10 2.57 8.54 -3.82
N VAL A 11 1.85 9.36 -3.07
CA VAL A 11 2.41 10.55 -2.42
C VAL A 11 2.11 10.49 -0.94
N ARG A 12 3.14 10.79 -0.13
CA ARG A 12 2.99 10.94 1.32
C ARG A 12 2.77 12.41 1.65
N ARG A 13 1.64 12.71 2.28
CA ARG A 13 1.36 14.02 2.89
C ARG A 13 1.41 13.89 4.42
N GLY A 14 2.16 14.79 5.06
CA GLY A 14 2.34 14.85 6.52
C GLY A 14 3.71 14.37 7.00
N ARG A 15 4.08 14.79 8.21
CA ARG A 15 5.32 14.38 8.92
C ARG A 15 4.94 13.63 10.20
N GLY A 16 5.63 12.52 10.49
CA GLY A 16 5.44 11.71 11.71
C GLY A 16 4.64 10.42 11.51
N LEU A 17 4.07 9.88 12.60
CA LEU A 17 3.33 8.60 12.65
C LEU A 17 2.05 8.59 11.79
N PHE A 18 1.50 9.75 11.43
CA PHE A 18 0.31 9.90 10.60
C PHE A 18 0.68 10.38 9.19
N THR A 19 1.43 9.55 8.47
CA THR A 19 1.71 9.80 7.05
C THR A 19 0.53 9.34 6.20
N ASN A 20 -0.17 10.31 5.59
CA ASN A 20 -1.27 9.99 4.69
C ASN A 20 -0.68 9.62 3.32
N ILE A 21 -0.66 8.32 3.00
CA ILE A 21 -0.20 7.81 1.71
C ILE A 21 -1.42 7.67 0.79
N ARG A 22 -1.43 8.38 -0.33
CA ARG A 22 -2.50 8.27 -1.33
C ARG A 22 -1.94 7.88 -2.70
N PRO A 23 -2.66 7.04 -3.47
CA PRO A 23 -2.31 6.78 -4.86
C PRO A 23 -2.54 8.04 -5.69
N VAL A 24 -1.60 8.36 -6.58
CA VAL A 24 -1.65 9.54 -7.46
C VAL A 24 -1.66 9.15 -8.94
N ARG A 25 -1.18 7.95 -9.25
CA ARG A 25 -1.17 7.38 -10.59
C ARG A 25 -2.01 6.12 -10.69
N LEU A 26 -2.37 5.76 -11.92
CA LEU A 26 -3.13 4.54 -12.24
C LEU A 26 -2.45 3.29 -11.66
N GLN A 27 -1.12 3.20 -11.71
CA GLN A 27 -0.36 2.08 -11.15
C GLN A 27 -0.54 1.94 -9.63
N GLY A 28 -0.58 3.06 -8.90
CA GLY A 28 -0.86 3.07 -7.46
C GLY A 28 -2.28 2.57 -7.17
N TRP A 29 -3.27 3.02 -7.95
CA TRP A 29 -4.64 2.54 -7.85
C TRP A 29 -4.77 1.05 -8.17
N LEU A 30 -4.16 0.57 -9.25
CA LEU A 30 -4.14 -0.84 -9.62
C LEU A 30 -3.52 -1.71 -8.52
N LEU A 31 -2.43 -1.25 -7.90
CA LEU A 31 -1.82 -1.95 -6.78
C LEU A 31 -2.74 -1.99 -5.56
N SER A 32 -3.41 -0.89 -5.22
CA SER A 32 -4.40 -0.85 -4.14
C SER A 32 -5.58 -1.76 -4.41
N PHE A 33 -6.12 -1.76 -5.62
CA PHE A 33 -7.20 -2.67 -6.02
C PHE A 33 -6.78 -4.14 -5.94
N ALA A 34 -5.60 -4.48 -6.48
CA ALA A 34 -5.07 -5.83 -6.41
C ALA A 34 -4.90 -6.32 -4.96
N PHE A 35 -4.41 -5.45 -4.07
CA PHE A 35 -4.29 -5.75 -2.64
C PHE A 35 -5.66 -5.99 -1.99
N VAL A 36 -6.64 -5.11 -2.21
CA VAL A 36 -8.00 -5.27 -1.66
C VAL A 36 -8.62 -6.57 -2.17
N SER A 37 -8.57 -6.82 -3.47
CA SER A 37 -9.10 -8.06 -4.06
C SER A 37 -8.43 -9.31 -3.48
N LEU A 38 -7.11 -9.29 -3.27
CA LEU A 38 -6.38 -10.40 -2.66
C LEU A 38 -6.85 -10.64 -1.21
N VAL A 39 -6.92 -9.59 -0.38
CA VAL A 39 -7.35 -9.72 1.02
C VAL A 39 -8.81 -10.18 1.11
N THR A 40 -9.70 -9.65 0.27
CA THR A 40 -11.09 -10.10 0.20
C THR A 40 -11.18 -11.58 -0.20
N ALA A 41 -10.41 -12.01 -1.20
CA ALA A 41 -10.37 -13.42 -1.60
C ALA A 41 -9.87 -14.31 -0.44
N LEU A 42 -8.77 -13.94 0.21
CA LEU A 42 -8.23 -14.67 1.37
C LEU A 42 -9.25 -14.75 2.51
N ALA A 43 -9.98 -13.68 2.79
CA ALA A 43 -11.02 -13.66 3.81
C ALA A 43 -12.19 -14.61 3.48
N VAL A 44 -12.62 -14.66 2.21
CA VAL A 44 -13.66 -15.59 1.74
C VAL A 44 -13.17 -17.04 1.83
N PHE A 45 -11.93 -17.33 1.45
CA PHE A 45 -11.35 -18.67 1.59
C PHE A 45 -11.18 -19.09 3.05
N ALA A 46 -10.82 -18.17 3.95
CA ALA A 46 -10.71 -18.44 5.37
C ALA A 46 -12.04 -18.88 5.99
N GLN A 47 -13.17 -18.31 5.53
CA GLN A 47 -14.51 -18.75 5.95
C GLN A 47 -14.82 -20.19 5.52
N LYS A 48 -14.32 -20.63 4.35
CA LYS A 48 -14.52 -22.00 3.85
C LYS A 48 -13.63 -23.03 4.54
N SER A 49 -12.55 -22.63 5.19
CA SER A 49 -11.58 -23.54 5.82
C SER A 49 -11.08 -22.99 7.17
N PRO A 50 -11.95 -22.99 8.19
CA PRO A 50 -11.65 -22.37 9.49
C PRO A 50 -10.54 -23.09 10.26
N ALA A 51 -10.30 -24.37 9.99
CA ALA A 51 -9.22 -25.16 10.61
C ALA A 51 -7.82 -24.56 10.39
N HIS A 52 -7.64 -23.78 9.31
CA HIS A 52 -6.38 -23.15 8.95
C HIS A 52 -6.37 -21.64 9.22
N TRP A 53 -7.22 -21.15 10.13
CA TRP A 53 -7.30 -19.73 10.48
C TRP A 53 -5.94 -19.08 10.77
N PRO A 54 -5.01 -19.70 11.53
CA PRO A 54 -3.70 -19.09 11.77
C PRO A 54 -2.92 -18.87 10.47
N ALA A 55 -2.97 -19.82 9.52
CA ALA A 55 -2.28 -19.69 8.24
C ALA A 55 -2.88 -18.56 7.39
N TRP A 56 -4.20 -18.44 7.35
CA TRP A 56 -4.88 -17.33 6.67
C TRP A 56 -4.54 -15.98 7.28
N ALA A 57 -4.52 -15.89 8.61
CA ALA A 57 -4.11 -14.68 9.34
C ALA A 57 -2.66 -14.30 9.02
N THR A 58 -1.73 -15.27 8.99
CA THR A 58 -0.34 -15.02 8.60
C THR A 58 -0.25 -14.51 7.16
N LEU A 59 -0.95 -15.11 6.21
CA LEU A 59 -0.95 -14.66 4.81
C LEU A 59 -1.45 -13.22 4.66
N ILE A 60 -2.55 -12.86 5.34
CA ILE A 60 -3.09 -11.50 5.33
C ILE A 60 -2.09 -10.51 5.96
N ALA A 61 -1.47 -10.87 7.08
CA ALA A 61 -0.47 -10.05 7.74
C ALA A 61 0.75 -9.82 6.84
N THR A 62 1.29 -10.87 6.22
CA THR A 62 2.41 -10.77 5.29
C THR A 62 2.06 -9.92 4.07
N ALA A 63 0.89 -10.13 3.46
CA ALA A 63 0.43 -9.31 2.34
C ALA A 63 0.30 -7.83 2.72
N THR A 64 -0.19 -7.54 3.93
CA THR A 64 -0.34 -6.16 4.43
C THR A 64 1.02 -5.50 4.66
N ILE A 65 2.00 -6.21 5.22
CA ILE A 65 3.37 -5.72 5.40
C ILE A 65 4.00 -5.41 4.03
N LEU A 66 3.92 -6.35 3.09
CA LEU A 66 4.46 -6.17 1.74
C LEU A 66 3.81 -4.99 1.01
N TYR A 67 2.49 -4.86 1.11
CA TYR A 67 1.75 -3.73 0.54
C TYR A 67 2.18 -2.40 1.17
N THR A 68 2.32 -2.35 2.50
CA THR A 68 2.78 -1.15 3.22
C THR A 68 4.20 -0.77 2.79
N LEU A 69 5.10 -1.75 2.68
CA LEU A 69 6.46 -1.55 2.18
C LEU A 69 6.47 -1.07 0.72
N ALA A 70 5.61 -1.62 -0.14
CA ALA A 70 5.49 -1.19 -1.53
C ALA A 70 4.97 0.25 -1.63
N CYS A 71 3.93 0.60 -0.87
CA CYS A 71 3.42 1.97 -0.77
C CYS A 71 4.51 2.93 -0.30
N TYR A 72 5.31 2.53 0.69
CA TYR A 72 6.44 3.31 1.16
C TYR A 72 7.51 3.45 0.06
N ARG A 73 7.98 2.35 -0.54
CA ARG A 73 9.05 2.40 -1.55
C ARG A 73 8.66 3.19 -2.80
N LEU A 74 7.40 3.12 -3.21
CA LEU A 74 6.89 3.73 -4.44
C LEU A 74 6.28 5.13 -4.22
N SER A 75 6.35 5.65 -3.00
CA SER A 75 5.85 6.99 -2.69
C SER A 75 6.94 8.06 -2.75
N ALA A 76 6.59 9.25 -3.23
CA ALA A 76 7.40 10.45 -3.06
C ALA A 76 6.94 11.29 -1.84
N SER A 77 7.89 12.02 -1.25
CA SER A 77 7.62 13.04 -0.24
C SER A 77 7.05 14.30 -0.89
N ALA A 78 5.94 14.82 -0.37
CA ALA A 78 5.32 16.06 -0.86
C ALA A 78 6.09 17.35 -0.50
N ASP A 79 7.13 17.28 0.35
CA ASP A 79 7.89 18.43 0.87
C ASP A 79 8.73 19.19 -0.19
N GLY A 80 8.70 18.79 -1.47
CA GLY A 80 9.50 19.38 -2.54
C GLY A 80 8.81 20.42 -3.42
N SER A 81 7.54 20.76 -3.17
CA SER A 81 6.72 21.55 -4.13
C SER A 81 5.96 22.73 -3.49
N GLY A 82 6.58 23.43 -2.53
CA GLY A 82 5.91 24.53 -1.81
C GLY A 82 6.81 25.65 -1.28
N ALA A 83 7.95 25.93 -1.94
CA ALA A 83 8.75 27.12 -1.64
C ALA A 83 9.16 27.81 -2.96
N CYS A 84 8.20 28.46 -3.59
CA CYS A 84 8.38 29.55 -4.56
C CYS A 84 7.37 30.63 -4.18
#